data_AF-A0A3S3CYD7-F1
#
_entry.id   AF-A0A3S3CYD7-F1
#
_cell.length_a   1.000
_cell.length_b   1.000
_cell.length_c   1.000
_cell.angle_alpha   90.00
_cell.angle_beta   90.00
_cell.angle_gamma   90.00
#
_symmetry.space_group_name_H-M   'P 1'
#
loop_
_entity.id
_entity.type
_entity.pdbx_description
1 polymer ?
#
loop_
_entity_poly.entity_id
_entity_poly.type
_entity_poly.pdbx_seq_one_letter_code
_entity_poly.pdbx_strand_id
1 'polypeptide(L)'
;MSEAGTRNPACAIDAIGLKTTGTVRYNFGAAALYEEAMRRGEARLTADGALVAETGQHTGRSPRDKFVVRDDATEPHVWWDNNKAMSPAQFDALLADFRAHAAHKDLYVQDLVGGADTDLQLPTRVITEFAWHSLFIRNLLIRPEPSQLEHFVPAMTIIDLPSFRANPARHGTRTETVIAVDLTRMIVLIGGTSYAGEMKKSVFTALNYLLPAKGVMPMHCSANEGPAGDAAVFFGLSGTGKTTLSADPSRTLIGDDEHGWGPHGIFNFEGGCYAKTIRLSAEAEPEIFATTQRFGTVLENVVLGADRVPDFNDGSLTENTRCAYPLDYIPNASKTGRASHPSNIIMLTADAFGVMPPIARLTPAQAMYHFLSGYTAKVAGTEKGVTEPEATFSTCFGAPFMPRHPSEYGNLLRELIARHGADCWLVNTGWTGGAYGTGRRMPIKVTRALLAAALDGSLKTADFRTDANFGFAVPVAVAGVDRAILDPRSTWADKPAYDRQAARLVGMFAANFEKFEEHVDATVMGAAPRLQEAAE
;
A
#
# COMPACT_ATOMS: atom_id res chain seq x y z
N MET A 1 -4.78 36.69 10.50
CA MET A 1 -4.96 35.46 9.72
C MET A 1 -5.94 35.79 8.61
N SER A 2 -5.52 35.65 7.35
CA SER A 2 -6.43 35.70 6.20
C SER A 2 -6.90 34.28 5.92
N GLU A 3 -8.18 34.07 5.63
CA GLU A 3 -8.73 32.75 5.31
C GLU A 3 -9.50 32.79 3.99
N ALA A 4 -9.41 31.73 3.20
CA ALA A 4 -10.15 31.58 1.95
C ALA A 4 -10.65 30.13 1.77
N GLY A 5 -11.80 29.96 1.12
CA GLY A 5 -12.40 28.66 0.81
C GLY A 5 -13.42 28.17 1.85
N THR A 6 -14.07 27.05 1.54
CA THR A 6 -15.17 26.48 2.34
C THR A 6 -14.63 25.68 3.51
N ARG A 7 -15.17 25.89 4.71
CA ARG A 7 -14.80 25.18 5.94
C ARG A 7 -15.93 25.17 6.94
N ASN A 8 -15.84 24.28 7.92
CA ASN A 8 -16.62 24.40 9.14
C ASN A 8 -16.02 25.51 10.05
N PRO A 9 -16.76 26.59 10.35
CA PRO A 9 -16.26 27.69 11.18
C PRO A 9 -15.93 27.25 12.61
N ALA A 10 -16.69 26.28 13.16
CA ALA A 10 -16.51 25.76 14.52
C ALA A 10 -15.27 24.86 14.67
N CYS A 11 -14.76 24.35 13.55
CA CYS A 11 -13.55 23.54 13.50
C CYS A 11 -12.53 24.25 12.62
N ALA A 12 -12.07 25.45 12.96
CA ALA A 12 -10.92 26.06 12.26
C ALA A 12 -9.60 25.41 12.71
N ILE A 13 -8.48 25.77 12.07
CA ILE A 13 -7.16 25.33 12.53
C ILE A 13 -6.78 25.89 13.92
N ASP A 14 -7.43 26.98 14.36
CA ASP A 14 -7.20 27.54 15.70
C ASP A 14 -7.72 26.65 16.83
N ALA A 15 -8.73 25.82 16.55
CA ALA A 15 -9.33 24.86 17.50
C ALA A 15 -8.32 23.79 17.93
N ILE A 16 -7.33 23.51 17.10
CA ILE A 16 -6.19 22.62 17.42
C ILE A 16 -4.94 23.41 17.82
N GLY A 17 -5.08 24.69 18.17
CA GLY A 17 -4.00 25.57 18.61
C GLY A 17 -3.03 26.02 17.51
N LEU A 18 -3.36 25.82 16.23
CA LEU A 18 -2.53 26.26 15.11
C LEU A 18 -2.95 27.67 14.69
N LYS A 19 -2.01 28.62 14.71
CA LYS A 19 -2.25 30.01 14.30
C LYS A 19 -1.18 30.44 13.32
N THR A 20 -1.53 31.29 12.36
CA THR A 20 -0.58 31.87 11.40
C THR A 20 -0.94 33.32 11.04
N THR A 21 0.07 34.13 10.76
CA THR A 21 -0.07 35.44 10.13
C THR A 21 -0.25 35.36 8.62
N GLY A 22 0.07 34.22 8.01
CA GLY A 22 -0.15 33.95 6.59
C GLY A 22 -1.63 33.69 6.24
N THR A 23 -1.85 33.24 5.01
CA THR A 23 -3.17 32.89 4.49
C THR A 23 -3.44 31.41 4.64
N VAL A 24 -4.62 31.06 5.16
CA VAL A 24 -5.10 29.68 5.26
C VAL A 24 -6.13 29.42 4.15
N ARG A 25 -5.83 28.47 3.27
CA ARG A 25 -6.65 28.12 2.10
C ARG A 25 -7.34 26.78 2.33
N TYR A 26 -8.63 26.79 2.62
CA TYR A 26 -9.43 25.61 2.91
C TYR A 26 -10.05 25.03 1.65
N ASN A 27 -9.89 23.72 1.46
CA ASN A 27 -10.54 22.90 0.45
C ASN A 27 -10.41 23.45 -0.99
N PHE A 28 -9.26 24.07 -1.29
CA PHE A 28 -8.97 24.53 -2.64
C PHE A 28 -8.98 23.35 -3.62
N GLY A 29 -9.58 23.59 -4.79
CA GLY A 29 -9.63 22.62 -5.89
C GLY A 29 -8.35 22.61 -6.72
N ALA A 30 -8.27 21.68 -7.68
CA ALA A 30 -7.06 21.46 -8.47
C ALA A 30 -6.54 22.74 -9.16
N ALA A 31 -7.40 23.55 -9.78
CA ALA A 31 -6.96 24.76 -10.48
C ALA A 31 -6.24 25.76 -9.55
N ALA A 32 -6.85 26.08 -8.41
CA ALA A 32 -6.25 27.00 -7.44
C ALA A 32 -4.96 26.43 -6.83
N LEU A 33 -4.90 25.10 -6.60
CA LEU A 33 -3.69 24.45 -6.10
C LEU A 33 -2.56 24.43 -7.14
N TYR A 34 -2.89 24.28 -8.43
CA TYR A 34 -1.94 24.40 -9.53
C TYR A 34 -1.33 25.80 -9.60
N GLU A 35 -2.19 26.84 -9.58
CA GLU A 35 -1.76 28.24 -9.59
C GLU A 35 -0.81 28.53 -8.43
N GLU A 36 -1.17 28.09 -7.22
CA GLU A 36 -0.36 28.29 -6.03
C GLU A 36 0.97 27.52 -6.08
N ALA A 37 0.95 26.24 -6.49
CA ALA A 37 2.16 25.43 -6.60
C ALA A 37 3.16 26.02 -7.61
N MET A 38 2.67 26.49 -8.76
CA MET A 38 3.51 27.13 -9.77
C MET A 38 4.01 28.50 -9.33
N ARG A 39 3.13 29.35 -8.78
CA ARG A 39 3.47 30.70 -8.28
C ARG A 39 4.55 30.64 -7.20
N ARG A 40 4.53 29.60 -6.37
CA ARG A 40 5.49 29.38 -5.28
C ARG A 40 6.73 28.60 -5.71
N GLY A 41 6.81 28.17 -6.98
CA GLY A 41 7.94 27.41 -7.51
C GLY A 41 8.07 26.00 -6.90
N GLU A 42 6.97 25.44 -6.39
CA GLU A 42 6.97 24.11 -5.76
C GLU A 42 6.91 22.97 -6.78
N ALA A 43 6.30 23.23 -7.95
CA ALA A 43 6.06 22.25 -8.99
C ALA A 43 6.13 22.89 -10.39
N ARG A 44 6.26 22.03 -11.41
CA ARG A 44 6.34 22.40 -12.83
C ARG A 44 5.23 21.69 -13.61
N LEU A 45 4.81 22.24 -14.74
CA LEU A 45 3.86 21.56 -15.65
C LEU A 45 4.59 20.64 -16.63
N THR A 46 4.02 19.46 -16.88
CA THR A 46 4.36 18.64 -18.03
C THR A 46 3.79 19.24 -19.31
N ALA A 47 4.25 18.74 -20.46
CA ALA A 47 3.70 19.08 -21.77
C ALA A 47 2.17 18.86 -21.87
N ASP A 48 1.66 17.86 -21.16
CA ASP A 48 0.25 17.44 -21.19
C ASP A 48 -0.58 17.97 -19.99
N GLY A 49 0.02 18.79 -19.11
CA GLY A 49 -0.71 19.48 -18.04
C GLY A 49 -0.80 18.77 -16.68
N ALA A 50 -0.06 17.68 -16.47
CA ALA A 50 0.18 17.17 -15.11
C ALA A 50 1.17 18.08 -14.35
N LEU A 51 1.11 18.10 -13.02
CA LEU A 51 2.16 18.72 -12.20
C LEU A 51 3.28 17.75 -11.93
N VAL A 52 4.52 18.22 -11.91
CA VAL A 52 5.70 17.47 -11.47
C VAL A 52 6.33 18.20 -10.30
N ALA A 53 6.51 17.47 -9.19
CA ALA A 53 7.21 17.95 -8.01
C ALA A 53 8.42 17.05 -7.69
N GLU A 54 9.44 17.64 -7.07
CA GLU A 54 10.62 16.94 -6.59
C GLU A 54 10.66 16.95 -5.07
N THR A 55 11.09 15.83 -4.49
CA THR A 55 11.06 15.59 -3.03
C THR A 55 12.45 15.65 -2.39
N GLY A 56 13.47 15.97 -3.19
CA GLY A 56 14.86 16.11 -2.74
C GLY A 56 15.42 14.79 -2.23
N GLN A 57 15.99 14.79 -1.02
CA GLN A 57 16.66 13.63 -0.43
C GLN A 57 15.71 12.45 -0.16
N HIS A 58 14.44 12.74 0.18
CA HIS A 58 13.48 11.72 0.57
C HIS A 58 12.56 11.38 -0.61
N THR A 59 13.02 10.48 -1.48
CA THR A 59 12.25 9.98 -2.63
C THR A 59 11.40 8.74 -2.31
N GLY A 60 11.16 8.51 -1.03
CA GLY A 60 10.47 7.36 -0.48
C GLY A 60 10.26 7.52 1.02
N ARG A 61 9.61 6.53 1.64
CA ARG A 61 9.29 6.55 3.06
C ARG A 61 10.55 6.56 3.94
N SER A 62 10.40 7.15 5.13
CA SER A 62 11.43 7.17 6.19
C SER A 62 10.98 6.30 7.38
N PRO A 63 10.86 4.97 7.25
CA PRO A 63 10.22 4.11 8.26
C PRO A 63 10.92 4.12 9.62
N ARG A 64 12.22 4.41 9.65
CA ARG A 64 12.97 4.51 10.91
C ARG A 64 12.67 5.82 11.66
N ASP A 65 12.20 6.86 10.96
CA ASP A 65 11.85 8.20 11.49
C ASP A 65 10.36 8.32 11.84
N LYS A 66 9.61 7.21 11.74
CA LYS A 66 8.23 7.11 12.18
C LYS A 66 8.19 6.70 13.65
N PHE A 67 7.43 7.45 14.44
CA PHE A 67 7.24 7.22 15.86
C PHE A 67 5.75 7.18 16.20
N VAL A 68 5.39 6.36 17.18
CA VAL A 68 4.04 6.27 17.77
C VAL A 68 4.13 6.71 19.23
N VAL A 69 3.22 7.58 19.66
CA VAL A 69 3.14 7.99 21.07
C VAL A 69 2.80 6.78 21.93
N ARG A 70 3.64 6.53 22.94
CA ARG A 70 3.49 5.46 23.92
C ARG A 70 2.87 6.04 25.19
N ASP A 71 1.56 5.86 25.33
CA ASP A 71 0.75 6.29 26.47
C ASP A 71 -0.09 5.11 26.99
N ASP A 72 -0.89 5.32 28.04
CA ASP A 72 -1.69 4.26 28.66
C ASP A 72 -2.70 3.60 27.69
N ALA A 73 -3.14 4.32 26.65
CA ALA A 73 -4.11 3.83 25.68
C ALA A 73 -3.43 3.01 24.56
N THR A 74 -2.21 3.39 24.14
CA THR A 74 -1.48 2.70 23.07
C THR A 74 -0.60 1.56 23.59
N GLU A 75 -0.12 1.65 24.84
CA GLU A 75 0.77 0.67 25.49
C GLU A 75 0.32 -0.78 25.29
N PRO A 76 -0.94 -1.17 25.59
CA PRO A 76 -1.36 -2.58 25.51
C PRO A 76 -1.72 -3.05 24.10
N HIS A 77 -1.79 -2.14 23.11
CA HIS A 77 -2.36 -2.43 21.79
C HIS A 77 -1.36 -2.26 20.65
N VAL A 78 -0.32 -1.45 20.83
CA VAL A 78 0.70 -1.26 19.81
C VAL A 78 1.77 -2.34 19.93
N TRP A 79 2.11 -2.93 18.79
CA TRP A 79 3.22 -3.86 18.66
C TRP A 79 4.56 -3.11 18.61
N TRP A 80 5.18 -2.97 19.77
CA TRP A 80 6.39 -2.18 19.97
C TRP A 80 7.67 -2.77 19.38
N ASP A 81 7.71 -4.06 19.02
CA ASP A 81 8.90 -4.61 18.33
C ASP A 81 9.06 -4.02 16.93
N ASN A 82 7.95 -3.64 16.30
CA ASN A 82 7.90 -3.07 14.96
C ASN A 82 7.75 -1.54 14.95
N ASN A 83 7.10 -0.96 15.97
CA ASN A 83 6.83 0.48 16.04
C ASN A 83 7.80 1.19 17.01
N LYS A 84 8.32 2.37 16.63
CA LYS A 84 9.21 3.14 17.51
C LYS A 84 8.40 4.04 18.44
N ALA A 85 8.70 3.97 19.73
CA ALA A 85 8.01 4.76 20.75
C ALA A 85 8.49 6.21 20.80
N MET A 86 7.57 7.13 21.09
CA MET A 86 7.82 8.50 21.50
C MET A 86 7.03 8.76 22.79
N SER A 87 7.60 9.49 23.75
CA SER A 87 6.86 9.84 24.96
C SER A 87 5.84 10.96 24.71
N PRO A 88 4.75 11.04 25.50
CA PRO A 88 3.78 12.13 25.38
C PRO A 88 4.43 13.52 25.53
N ALA A 89 5.37 13.69 26.47
CA ALA A 89 6.08 14.95 26.69
C ALA A 89 6.94 15.38 25.48
N GLN A 90 7.59 14.42 24.80
CA GLN A 90 8.34 14.69 23.57
C GLN A 90 7.41 15.08 22.41
N PHE A 91 6.27 14.40 22.28
CA PHE A 91 5.28 14.77 21.28
C PHE A 91 4.69 16.16 21.55
N ASP A 92 4.41 16.50 22.81
CA ASP A 92 3.91 17.83 23.17
C ASP A 92 4.92 18.94 22.86
N ALA A 93 6.21 18.69 23.13
CA ALA A 93 7.29 19.60 22.74
C ALA A 93 7.38 19.74 21.21
N LEU A 94 7.26 18.63 20.47
CA LEU A 94 7.25 18.63 19.01
C LEU A 94 6.05 19.41 18.45
N LEU A 95 4.85 19.17 18.97
CA LEU A 95 3.61 19.85 18.57
C LEU A 95 3.69 21.36 18.83
N ALA A 96 4.24 21.77 19.98
CA ALA A 96 4.46 23.17 20.29
C ALA A 96 5.40 23.84 19.26
N ASP A 97 6.48 23.15 18.89
CA ASP A 97 7.45 23.66 17.93
C ASP A 97 6.90 23.66 16.49
N PHE A 98 6.06 22.68 16.11
CA PHE A 98 5.30 22.70 14.85
C PHE A 98 4.36 23.91 14.76
N ARG A 99 3.64 24.21 15.85
CA ARG A 99 2.76 25.39 15.91
C ARG A 99 3.56 26.69 15.77
N ALA A 100 4.71 26.79 16.43
CA ALA A 100 5.60 27.93 16.28
C ALA A 100 6.13 28.07 14.84
N HIS A 101 6.52 26.95 14.21
CA HIS A 101 7.01 26.93 12.84
C HIS A 101 5.96 27.35 11.80
N ALA A 102 4.69 27.03 12.07
CA ALA A 102 3.57 27.42 11.21
C ALA A 102 3.17 28.91 11.35
N ALA A 103 3.64 29.63 12.37
CA ALA A 103 3.13 30.95 12.76
C ALA A 103 3.19 32.04 11.67
N HIS A 104 4.03 31.88 10.66
CA HIS A 104 4.20 32.86 9.57
C HIS A 104 4.02 32.25 8.18
N LYS A 105 3.48 31.03 8.09
CA LYS A 105 3.34 30.30 6.83
C LYS A 105 1.95 30.49 6.23
N ASP A 106 1.90 30.53 4.91
CA ASP A 106 0.70 30.17 4.19
C ASP A 106 0.45 28.67 4.36
N LEU A 107 -0.80 28.30 4.62
CA LEU A 107 -1.21 26.92 4.89
C LEU A 107 -2.37 26.53 3.98
N TYR A 108 -2.42 25.25 3.61
CA TYR A 108 -3.49 24.66 2.81
C TYR A 108 -4.15 23.59 3.64
N VAL A 109 -5.48 23.58 3.67
CA VAL A 109 -6.24 22.64 4.49
C VAL A 109 -7.15 21.85 3.57
N GLN A 110 -7.09 20.52 3.64
CA GLN A 110 -8.04 19.63 2.96
C GLN A 110 -8.79 18.82 4.01
N ASP A 111 -10.12 18.90 3.97
CA ASP A 111 -11.05 18.09 4.74
C ASP A 111 -11.49 16.93 3.84
N LEU A 112 -10.99 15.72 4.15
CA LEU A 112 -11.09 14.52 3.32
C LEU A 112 -11.51 13.32 4.18
N VAL A 113 -11.79 12.19 3.55
CA VAL A 113 -12.25 10.98 4.26
C VAL A 113 -11.36 9.80 3.90
N GLY A 114 -10.88 9.08 4.92
CA GLY A 114 -10.30 7.75 4.76
C GLY A 114 -11.39 6.69 4.98
N GLY A 115 -11.66 5.85 3.99
CA GLY A 115 -12.68 4.79 4.09
C GLY A 115 -14.02 5.16 3.43
N ALA A 116 -14.42 4.38 2.44
CA ALA A 116 -15.66 4.58 1.68
C ALA A 116 -16.91 4.03 2.38
N ASP A 117 -16.77 3.18 3.40
CA ASP A 117 -17.90 2.73 4.21
C ASP A 117 -18.22 3.80 5.28
N THR A 118 -19.41 4.39 5.19
CA THR A 118 -19.83 5.56 5.99
C THR A 118 -19.84 5.30 7.49
N ASP A 119 -20.03 4.05 7.93
CA ASP A 119 -20.06 3.69 9.36
C ASP A 119 -18.64 3.46 9.91
N LEU A 120 -17.67 3.29 9.03
CA LEU A 120 -16.28 2.93 9.34
C LEU A 120 -15.26 3.98 8.87
N GLN A 121 -15.72 5.05 8.25
CA GLN A 121 -14.89 6.11 7.71
C GLN A 121 -14.14 6.90 8.80
N LEU A 122 -13.02 7.51 8.42
CA LEU A 122 -12.19 8.39 9.23
C LEU A 122 -12.13 9.78 8.58
N PRO A 123 -12.99 10.72 9.02
CA PRO A 123 -12.90 12.12 8.63
C PRO A 123 -11.52 12.68 9.01
N THR A 124 -10.74 13.08 8.02
CA THR A 124 -9.33 13.47 8.17
C THR A 124 -9.12 14.88 7.64
N ARG A 125 -8.59 15.75 8.49
CA ARG A 125 -8.05 17.05 8.07
C ARG A 125 -6.56 16.95 7.81
N VAL A 126 -6.12 17.44 6.67
CA VAL A 126 -4.70 17.50 6.31
C VAL A 126 -4.30 18.95 6.10
N ILE A 127 -3.35 19.43 6.89
CA ILE A 127 -2.82 20.79 6.85
C ILE A 127 -1.41 20.72 6.27
N THR A 128 -1.19 21.34 5.11
CA THR A 128 0.08 21.27 4.39
C THR A 128 0.72 22.65 4.23
N GLU A 129 2.04 22.68 4.26
CA GLU A 129 2.83 23.86 3.88
C GLU A 129 2.83 24.11 2.37
N PHE A 130 2.84 23.05 1.56
CA PHE A 130 2.91 23.10 0.10
C PHE A 130 1.53 22.89 -0.54
N ALA A 131 1.29 23.61 -1.63
CA ALA A 131 0.06 23.50 -2.42
C ALA A 131 0.00 22.17 -3.17
N TRP A 132 1.14 21.69 -3.71
CA TRP A 132 1.16 20.40 -4.41
C TRP A 132 0.95 19.20 -3.47
N HIS A 133 1.38 19.28 -2.20
CA HIS A 133 1.03 18.29 -1.16
C HIS A 133 -0.48 18.28 -0.90
N SER A 134 -1.11 19.45 -0.87
CA SER A 134 -2.57 19.58 -0.73
C SER A 134 -3.31 18.93 -1.91
N LEU A 135 -2.81 19.11 -3.13
CA LEU A 135 -3.37 18.46 -4.32
C LEU A 135 -3.16 16.95 -4.28
N PHE A 136 -1.95 16.51 -3.93
CA PHE A 136 -1.61 15.11 -3.78
C PHE A 136 -2.59 14.40 -2.85
N ILE A 137 -2.80 14.93 -1.63
CA ILE A 137 -3.67 14.24 -0.66
C ILE A 137 -5.14 14.33 -1.05
N ARG A 138 -5.56 15.42 -1.72
CA ARG A 138 -6.89 15.56 -2.32
C ARG A 138 -7.16 14.55 -3.44
N ASN A 139 -6.12 14.13 -4.16
CA ASN A 139 -6.24 13.05 -5.13
C ASN A 139 -6.44 11.70 -4.44
N LEU A 140 -5.77 11.46 -3.31
CA LEU A 140 -5.68 10.13 -2.70
C LEU A 140 -6.73 9.82 -1.64
N LEU A 141 -7.26 10.79 -0.90
CA LEU A 141 -8.36 10.53 0.03
C LEU A 141 -9.71 10.86 -0.62
N ILE A 142 -10.77 10.32 -0.04
CA ILE A 142 -12.13 10.50 -0.55
C ILE A 142 -12.54 11.95 -0.30
N ARG A 143 -13.00 12.63 -1.35
CA ARG A 143 -13.47 14.01 -1.29
C ARG A 143 -14.94 14.01 -0.83
N PRO A 144 -15.28 14.69 0.28
CA PRO A 144 -16.67 14.91 0.65
C PRO A 144 -17.41 15.70 -0.44
N GLU A 145 -18.73 15.60 -0.43
CA GLU A 145 -19.56 16.51 -1.20
C GLU A 145 -19.34 17.95 -0.70
N PRO A 146 -19.32 18.97 -1.58
CA PRO A 146 -19.02 20.34 -1.19
C PRO A 146 -19.91 20.88 -0.06
N SER A 147 -21.18 20.48 -0.01
CA SER A 147 -22.14 20.87 1.04
C SER A 147 -21.79 20.29 2.41
N GLN A 148 -21.03 19.20 2.48
CA GLN A 148 -20.62 18.57 3.74
C GLN A 148 -19.45 19.32 4.40
N LEU A 149 -18.70 20.13 3.64
CA LEU A 149 -17.50 20.83 4.12
C LEU A 149 -17.82 21.89 5.19
N GLU A 150 -19.00 22.53 5.12
CA GLU A 150 -19.45 23.52 6.11
C GLU A 150 -19.74 22.92 7.49
N HIS A 151 -19.93 21.60 7.54
CA HIS A 151 -20.24 20.85 8.77
C HIS A 151 -19.20 19.78 9.08
N PHE A 152 -18.08 19.76 8.34
CA PHE A 152 -17.05 18.75 8.49
C PHE A 152 -16.39 18.84 9.87
N VAL A 153 -16.31 17.71 10.58
CA VAL A 153 -15.63 17.58 11.88
C VAL A 153 -14.53 16.54 11.72
N PRO A 154 -13.23 16.93 11.79
CA PRO A 154 -12.15 15.98 11.65
C PRO A 154 -12.06 15.07 12.87
N ALA A 155 -11.98 13.77 12.64
CA ALA A 155 -11.62 12.76 13.63
C ALA A 155 -10.12 12.53 13.71
N MET A 156 -9.38 12.88 12.64
CA MET A 156 -7.92 12.85 12.57
C MET A 156 -7.40 14.16 11.99
N THR A 157 -6.26 14.63 12.48
CA THR A 157 -5.54 15.78 11.92
C THR A 157 -4.11 15.40 11.57
N ILE A 158 -3.69 15.69 10.33
CA ILE A 158 -2.30 15.59 9.88
C ILE A 158 -1.77 17.01 9.66
N ILE A 159 -0.61 17.32 10.24
CA ILE A 159 0.12 18.58 10.03
C ILE A 159 1.43 18.23 9.33
N ASP A 160 1.52 18.58 8.06
CA ASP A 160 2.66 18.30 7.19
C ASP A 160 3.41 19.60 6.85
N LEU A 161 4.59 19.77 7.45
CA LEU A 161 5.46 20.92 7.28
C LEU A 161 6.86 20.44 6.87
N PRO A 162 7.10 20.11 5.59
CA PRO A 162 8.37 19.58 5.11
C PRO A 162 9.60 20.44 5.44
N SER A 163 9.41 21.76 5.61
CA SER A 163 10.49 22.67 6.01
C SER A 163 10.84 22.63 7.50
N PHE A 164 10.01 22.00 8.35
CA PHE A 164 10.32 21.80 9.75
C PHE A 164 11.51 20.84 9.88
N ARG A 165 12.34 21.04 10.90
CA ARG A 165 13.46 20.15 11.26
C ARG A 165 13.36 19.82 12.73
N ALA A 166 13.17 18.55 13.05
CA ALA A 166 13.13 18.09 14.43
C ALA A 166 14.51 18.27 15.08
N ASN A 167 14.51 18.56 16.38
CA ASN A 167 15.69 18.53 17.23
C ASN A 167 15.72 17.17 17.95
N PRO A 168 16.61 16.24 17.58
CA PRO A 168 16.67 14.90 18.16
C PRO A 168 16.73 14.89 19.68
N ALA A 169 17.52 15.77 20.28
CA ALA A 169 17.70 15.81 21.74
C ALA A 169 16.44 16.30 22.47
N ARG A 170 15.71 17.26 21.88
CA ARG A 170 14.49 17.83 22.47
C ARG A 170 13.25 16.97 22.20
N HIS A 171 13.12 16.46 20.99
CA HIS A 171 11.91 15.77 20.50
C HIS A 171 12.01 14.25 20.61
N GLY A 172 13.16 13.69 20.99
CA GLY A 172 13.35 12.24 21.06
C GLY A 172 13.34 11.55 19.69
N THR A 173 13.64 12.27 18.61
CA THR A 173 13.68 11.73 17.26
C THR A 173 15.07 11.17 16.94
N ARG A 174 15.18 10.32 15.91
CA ARG A 174 16.47 9.78 15.45
C ARG A 174 17.26 10.81 14.64
N THR A 175 16.56 11.56 13.81
CA THR A 175 17.11 12.55 12.88
C THR A 175 16.27 13.82 12.90
N GLU A 176 16.59 14.77 12.02
CA GLU A 176 15.76 15.97 11.79
C GLU A 176 14.45 15.67 11.03
N THR A 177 14.34 14.49 10.42
CA THR A 177 13.11 13.96 9.84
C THR A 177 12.26 13.31 10.92
N VAL A 178 10.95 13.54 10.89
CA VAL A 178 10.00 12.99 11.86
C VAL A 178 8.63 12.74 11.23
N ILE A 179 8.07 11.57 11.52
CA ILE A 179 6.67 11.23 11.33
C ILE A 179 6.14 10.76 12.68
N ALA A 180 5.60 11.68 13.49
CA ALA A 180 5.11 11.37 14.82
C ALA A 180 3.59 11.17 14.80
N VAL A 181 3.12 10.02 15.30
CA VAL A 181 1.72 9.61 15.29
C VAL A 181 1.21 9.47 16.72
N ASP A 182 0.26 10.32 17.11
CA ASP A 182 -0.49 10.18 18.35
C ASP A 182 -1.84 9.54 18.03
N LEU A 183 -1.97 8.23 18.30
CA LEU A 183 -3.17 7.44 18.03
C LEU A 183 -4.29 7.67 19.07
N THR A 184 -3.99 8.34 20.18
CA THR A 184 -4.95 8.68 21.23
C THR A 184 -5.65 9.99 20.90
N ARG A 185 -4.88 11.02 20.55
CA ARG A 185 -5.40 12.33 20.11
C ARG A 185 -5.72 12.40 18.62
N MET A 186 -5.35 11.38 17.86
CA MET A 186 -5.48 11.31 16.39
C MET A 186 -4.80 12.49 15.68
N ILE A 187 -3.59 12.83 16.12
CA ILE A 187 -2.76 13.90 15.55
C ILE A 187 -1.50 13.29 14.96
N VAL A 188 -1.15 13.70 13.74
CA VAL A 188 0.10 13.32 13.07
C VAL A 188 0.90 14.53 12.68
N LEU A 189 2.21 14.50 12.95
CA LEU A 189 3.17 15.54 12.62
C LEU A 189 4.21 15.00 11.65
N ILE A 190 4.32 15.60 10.46
CA ILE A 190 5.28 15.23 9.42
C ILE A 190 6.20 16.41 9.16
N GLY A 191 7.51 16.20 9.32
CA GLY A 191 8.53 17.23 9.14
C GLY A 191 9.86 16.65 8.68
N GLY A 192 10.67 17.47 8.01
CA GLY A 192 11.98 17.07 7.51
C GLY A 192 11.95 16.09 6.34
N THR A 193 10.80 15.91 5.70
CA THR A 193 10.63 15.10 4.48
C THR A 193 9.60 15.77 3.57
N SER A 194 9.86 15.77 2.27
CA SER A 194 8.90 16.20 1.24
C SER A 194 8.25 15.00 0.53
N TYR A 195 8.48 13.77 0.99
CA TYR A 195 7.84 12.60 0.41
C TYR A 195 6.34 12.59 0.74
N ALA A 196 5.48 12.85 -0.25
CA ALA A 196 4.06 13.07 0.00
C ALA A 196 3.34 11.80 0.49
N GLY A 197 3.89 10.62 0.18
CA GLY A 197 3.35 9.33 0.61
C GLY A 197 3.23 9.15 2.13
N GLU A 198 3.96 9.92 2.95
CA GLU A 198 3.81 9.86 4.41
C GLU A 198 2.41 10.28 4.88
N MET A 199 1.74 11.20 4.16
CA MET A 199 0.37 11.64 4.49
C MET A 199 -0.64 10.48 4.34
N LYS A 200 -0.68 9.82 3.17
CA LYS A 200 -1.62 8.71 2.95
C LYS A 200 -1.37 7.54 3.91
N LYS A 201 -0.09 7.21 4.15
CA LYS A 201 0.28 6.07 5.00
C LYS A 201 0.04 6.34 6.48
N SER A 202 -0.09 7.61 6.88
CA SER A 202 -0.53 7.99 8.22
C SER A 202 -2.02 7.67 8.43
N VAL A 203 -2.87 7.97 7.46
CA VAL A 203 -4.30 7.56 7.47
C VAL A 203 -4.40 6.04 7.49
N PHE A 204 -3.64 5.34 6.65
CA PHE A 204 -3.61 3.89 6.65
C PHE A 204 -3.19 3.31 8.00
N THR A 205 -2.16 3.87 8.64
CA THR A 205 -1.71 3.45 9.98
C THR A 205 -2.82 3.60 11.01
N ALA A 206 -3.54 4.74 10.99
CA ALA A 206 -4.65 4.98 11.90
C ALA A 206 -5.80 3.99 11.68
N LEU A 207 -6.17 3.71 10.43
CA LEU A 207 -7.18 2.70 10.11
C LEU A 207 -6.74 1.29 10.52
N ASN A 208 -5.46 0.95 10.34
CA ASN A 208 -4.90 -0.32 10.83
C ASN A 208 -4.92 -0.43 12.36
N TYR A 209 -4.96 0.68 13.11
CA TYR A 209 -5.12 0.69 14.55
C TYR A 209 -6.58 0.60 15.01
N LEU A 210 -7.47 1.34 14.35
CA LEU A 210 -8.86 1.51 14.80
C LEU A 210 -9.77 0.34 14.39
N LEU A 211 -9.62 -0.17 13.17
CA LEU A 211 -10.56 -1.11 12.57
C LEU A 211 -10.54 -2.52 13.18
N PRO A 212 -9.39 -3.10 13.56
CA PRO A 212 -9.37 -4.44 14.15
C PRO A 212 -10.22 -4.58 15.41
N ALA A 213 -10.25 -3.55 16.26
CA ALA A 213 -11.09 -3.54 17.47
C ALA A 213 -12.61 -3.54 17.16
N LYS A 214 -12.99 -3.17 15.93
CA LYS A 214 -14.37 -3.21 15.42
C LYS A 214 -14.67 -4.50 14.64
N GLY A 215 -13.75 -5.48 14.62
CA GLY A 215 -13.89 -6.70 13.83
C GLY A 215 -13.77 -6.47 12.32
N VAL A 216 -13.17 -5.36 11.90
CA VAL A 216 -12.97 -5.00 10.48
C VAL A 216 -11.51 -5.25 10.14
N MET A 217 -11.26 -5.95 9.03
CA MET A 217 -9.91 -6.30 8.60
C MET A 217 -9.36 -5.24 7.64
N PRO A 218 -8.41 -4.39 8.06
CA PRO A 218 -7.66 -3.50 7.17
C PRO A 218 -6.64 -4.31 6.37
N MET A 219 -6.51 -4.00 5.08
CA MET A 219 -5.76 -4.78 4.11
C MET A 219 -4.90 -3.87 3.23
N HIS A 220 -3.63 -4.22 3.09
CA HIS A 220 -2.73 -3.63 2.09
C HIS A 220 -2.83 -4.46 0.80
N CYS A 221 -3.86 -4.18 0.01
CA CYS A 221 -4.21 -4.91 -1.20
C CYS A 221 -4.86 -3.99 -2.21
N SER A 222 -4.77 -4.32 -3.51
CA SER A 222 -5.75 -3.82 -4.48
C SER A 222 -7.01 -4.67 -4.44
N ALA A 223 -8.11 -4.15 -5.01
CA ALA A 223 -9.34 -4.91 -5.15
C ALA A 223 -10.12 -4.54 -6.41
N ASN A 224 -10.83 -5.51 -6.97
CA ASN A 224 -11.75 -5.32 -8.09
C ASN A 224 -13.00 -6.20 -7.93
N GLU A 225 -14.04 -5.90 -8.68
CA GLU A 225 -15.31 -6.63 -8.68
C GLU A 225 -15.69 -7.02 -10.12
N GLY A 226 -16.05 -8.28 -10.32
CA GLY A 226 -16.54 -8.76 -11.61
C GLY A 226 -18.01 -8.37 -11.86
N PRO A 227 -18.51 -8.49 -13.11
CA PRO A 227 -19.89 -8.12 -13.45
C PRO A 227 -20.98 -8.88 -12.67
N ALA A 228 -20.64 -10.06 -12.11
CA ALA A 228 -21.56 -10.85 -11.29
C ALA A 228 -21.55 -10.45 -9.80
N GLY A 229 -20.81 -9.39 -9.43
CA GLY A 229 -20.61 -8.98 -8.05
C GLY A 229 -19.58 -9.85 -7.31
N ASP A 230 -18.76 -10.60 -8.03
CA ASP A 230 -17.68 -11.41 -7.45
C ASP A 230 -16.48 -10.51 -7.14
N ALA A 231 -16.33 -10.07 -5.89
CA ALA A 231 -15.19 -9.27 -5.47
C ALA A 231 -13.92 -10.12 -5.32
N ALA A 232 -12.77 -9.53 -5.61
CA ALA A 232 -11.45 -10.13 -5.41
C ALA A 232 -10.48 -9.12 -4.79
N VAL A 233 -9.63 -9.61 -3.88
CA VAL A 233 -8.56 -8.82 -3.24
C VAL A 233 -7.19 -9.37 -3.60
N PHE A 234 -6.20 -8.50 -3.77
CA PHE A 234 -4.86 -8.84 -4.23
C PHE A 234 -3.82 -8.31 -3.25
N PHE A 235 -3.37 -9.16 -2.34
CA PHE A 235 -2.23 -8.88 -1.46
C PHE A 235 -0.91 -8.98 -2.24
N GLY A 236 0.07 -8.18 -1.86
CA GLY A 236 1.41 -8.23 -2.43
C GLY A 236 2.21 -6.98 -2.09
N LEU A 237 3.54 -7.06 -2.18
CA LEU A 237 4.39 -5.88 -2.01
C LEU A 237 4.50 -5.06 -3.31
N SER A 238 5.16 -3.91 -3.25
CA SER A 238 5.48 -3.13 -4.45
C SER A 238 6.26 -3.99 -5.46
N GLY A 239 5.92 -3.88 -6.75
CA GLY A 239 6.59 -4.63 -7.83
C GLY A 239 6.13 -6.08 -8.03
N THR A 240 5.20 -6.58 -7.20
CA THR A 240 4.61 -7.93 -7.33
C THR A 240 3.47 -8.03 -8.34
N GLY A 241 3.08 -6.90 -8.95
CA GLY A 241 2.02 -6.86 -9.98
C GLY A 241 0.62 -6.55 -9.47
N LYS A 242 0.44 -6.11 -8.21
CA LYS A 242 -0.88 -5.73 -7.65
C LYS A 242 -1.69 -4.82 -8.58
N THR A 243 -1.15 -3.64 -8.91
CA THR A 243 -1.81 -2.64 -9.75
C THR A 243 -2.08 -3.18 -11.15
N THR A 244 -1.09 -3.82 -11.76
CA THR A 244 -1.18 -4.39 -13.12
C THR A 244 -2.20 -5.53 -13.23
N LEU A 245 -2.40 -6.32 -12.17
CA LEU A 245 -3.34 -7.46 -12.15
C LEU A 245 -4.74 -7.08 -11.66
N SER A 246 -4.86 -6.03 -10.83
CA SER A 246 -6.18 -5.52 -10.43
C SER A 246 -6.82 -4.63 -11.49
N ALA A 247 -6.02 -3.96 -12.33
CA ALA A 247 -6.49 -3.20 -13.49
C ALA A 247 -6.84 -4.13 -14.68
N ASP A 248 -7.78 -5.04 -14.45
CA ASP A 248 -8.38 -5.86 -15.49
C ASP A 248 -9.53 -5.07 -16.15
N PRO A 249 -9.50 -4.82 -17.47
CA PRO A 249 -10.54 -4.04 -18.16
C PRO A 249 -11.93 -4.68 -18.10
N SER A 250 -12.02 -5.98 -17.78
CA SER A 250 -13.30 -6.70 -17.64
C SER A 250 -13.92 -6.58 -16.24
N ARG A 251 -13.20 -5.99 -15.28
CA ARG A 251 -13.62 -5.88 -13.87
C ARG A 251 -13.62 -4.41 -13.44
N THR A 252 -14.44 -4.08 -12.46
CA THR A 252 -14.51 -2.74 -11.89
C THR A 252 -13.44 -2.58 -10.82
N LEU A 253 -12.55 -1.61 -10.96
CA LEU A 253 -11.50 -1.33 -9.96
C LEU A 253 -12.13 -0.70 -8.72
N ILE A 254 -11.94 -1.31 -7.55
CA ILE A 254 -12.40 -0.74 -6.26
C ILE A 254 -11.33 0.20 -5.68
N GLY A 255 -10.06 -0.20 -5.79
CA GLY A 255 -8.89 0.56 -5.35
C GLY A 255 -7.58 -0.19 -5.60
N ASP A 256 -6.45 0.49 -5.51
CA ASP A 256 -5.14 -0.04 -5.90
C ASP A 256 -4.23 -0.48 -4.74
N ASP A 257 -4.49 -0.06 -3.49
CA ASP A 257 -3.50 -0.21 -2.42
C ASP A 257 -4.07 -0.50 -1.01
N GLU A 258 -5.21 0.09 -0.62
CA GLU A 258 -5.66 0.06 0.79
C GLU A 258 -7.19 -0.17 0.92
N HIS A 259 -7.60 -1.24 1.58
CA HIS A 259 -9.01 -1.61 1.74
C HIS A 259 -9.35 -2.10 3.14
N GLY A 260 -10.62 -2.00 3.53
CA GLY A 260 -11.18 -2.69 4.69
C GLY A 260 -12.13 -3.79 4.25
N TRP A 261 -12.16 -4.91 4.99
CA TRP A 261 -13.19 -5.92 4.90
C TRP A 261 -14.04 -5.88 6.17
N GLY A 262 -15.23 -5.31 6.05
CA GLY A 262 -16.18 -5.10 7.14
C GLY A 262 -17.46 -5.94 6.99
N PRO A 263 -18.48 -5.64 7.80
CA PRO A 263 -19.75 -6.37 7.80
C PRO A 263 -20.51 -6.35 6.46
N HIS A 264 -20.27 -5.35 5.61
CA HIS A 264 -21.01 -5.13 4.36
C HIS A 264 -20.24 -5.51 3.09
N GLY A 265 -19.01 -6.01 3.22
CA GLY A 265 -18.14 -6.29 2.08
C GLY A 265 -16.78 -5.59 2.21
N ILE A 266 -16.15 -5.35 1.07
CA ILE A 266 -14.90 -4.59 1.01
C ILE A 266 -15.16 -3.13 0.66
N PHE A 267 -14.30 -2.25 1.18
CA PHE A 267 -14.35 -0.83 0.88
C PHE A 267 -12.94 -0.25 0.79
N ASN A 268 -12.73 0.62 -0.18
CA ASN A 268 -11.48 1.34 -0.39
C ASN A 268 -11.31 2.38 0.72
N PHE A 269 -10.08 2.55 1.19
CA PHE A 269 -9.72 3.64 2.10
C PHE A 269 -9.47 4.95 1.36
N GLU A 270 -9.18 4.87 0.06
CA GLU A 270 -8.69 5.96 -0.76
C GLU A 270 -9.74 6.45 -1.77
N GLY A 271 -9.56 7.69 -2.23
CA GLY A 271 -10.27 8.32 -3.33
C GLY A 271 -9.45 8.43 -4.62
N GLY A 272 -8.26 7.82 -4.64
CA GLY A 272 -7.33 7.84 -5.77
C GLY A 272 -6.28 6.76 -5.70
N CYS A 273 -5.34 6.84 -6.63
CA CYS A 273 -4.26 5.87 -6.80
C CYS A 273 -2.91 6.59 -6.76
N TYR A 274 -1.89 5.90 -6.25
CA TYR A 274 -0.51 6.40 -6.18
C TYR A 274 0.46 5.44 -6.87
N ALA A 275 0.31 5.35 -8.19
CA ALA A 275 0.99 4.38 -9.03
C ALA A 275 2.48 4.67 -9.20
N LYS A 276 3.28 3.62 -9.38
CA LYS A 276 4.70 3.72 -9.75
C LYS A 276 4.82 4.02 -11.25
N THR A 277 5.69 4.94 -11.64
CA THR A 277 5.82 5.37 -13.04
C THR A 277 7.13 4.99 -13.71
N ILE A 278 8.10 4.41 -12.99
CA ILE A 278 9.35 3.99 -13.62
C ILE A 278 9.06 2.91 -14.66
N ARG A 279 9.53 3.12 -15.89
CA ARG A 279 9.28 2.29 -17.09
C ARG A 279 7.80 2.15 -17.45
N LEU A 280 6.96 3.10 -17.05
CA LEU A 280 5.56 3.16 -17.47
C LEU A 280 5.47 3.40 -18.98
N SER A 281 4.59 2.66 -19.66
CA SER A 281 4.35 2.82 -21.09
C SER A 281 2.87 2.65 -21.44
N ALA A 282 2.43 3.35 -22.48
CA ALA A 282 1.06 3.25 -22.99
C ALA A 282 0.73 1.84 -23.51
N GLU A 283 1.73 1.05 -23.93
CA GLU A 283 1.52 -0.32 -24.40
C GLU A 283 1.24 -1.29 -23.24
N ALA A 284 2.01 -1.20 -22.16
CA ALA A 284 1.90 -2.12 -21.04
C ALA A 284 0.74 -1.76 -20.11
N GLU A 285 0.55 -0.47 -19.83
CA GLU A 285 -0.39 0.04 -18.81
C GLU A 285 -1.12 1.30 -19.34
N PRO A 286 -1.94 1.17 -20.40
CA PRO A 286 -2.55 2.30 -21.12
C PRO A 286 -3.39 3.22 -20.22
N GLU A 287 -4.18 2.66 -19.30
CA GLU A 287 -5.06 3.44 -18.42
C GLU A 287 -4.27 4.29 -17.44
N ILE A 288 -3.22 3.73 -16.83
CA ILE A 288 -2.34 4.44 -15.90
C ILE A 288 -1.54 5.49 -16.66
N PHE A 289 -0.97 5.15 -17.83
CA PHE A 289 -0.25 6.10 -18.68
C PHE A 289 -1.13 7.28 -19.08
N ALA A 290 -2.38 7.05 -19.46
CA ALA A 290 -3.30 8.12 -19.82
C ALA A 290 -3.50 9.13 -18.66
N THR A 291 -3.44 8.69 -17.40
CA THR A 291 -3.54 9.60 -16.24
C THR A 291 -2.39 10.59 -16.15
N THR A 292 -1.19 10.26 -16.65
CA THR A 292 -0.02 11.16 -16.59
C THR A 292 -0.13 12.33 -17.57
N GLN A 293 -1.11 12.28 -18.47
CA GLN A 293 -1.38 13.28 -19.49
C GLN A 293 -2.62 14.13 -19.16
N ARG A 294 -3.00 14.20 -17.89
CA ARG A 294 -4.21 14.89 -17.44
C ARG A 294 -3.89 15.97 -16.42
N PHE A 295 -4.58 17.10 -16.58
CA PHE A 295 -4.73 18.08 -15.51
C PHE A 295 -5.29 17.43 -14.24
N GLY A 296 -4.86 17.87 -13.06
CA GLY A 296 -5.17 17.29 -11.76
C GLY A 296 -4.16 16.23 -11.28
N THR A 297 -3.41 15.61 -12.19
CA THR A 297 -2.42 14.58 -11.85
C THR A 297 -1.14 15.19 -11.27
N VAL A 298 -0.59 14.55 -10.23
CA VAL A 298 0.72 14.88 -9.65
C VAL A 298 1.71 13.77 -9.94
N LEU A 299 2.78 14.09 -10.64
CA LEU A 299 3.96 13.25 -10.83
C LEU A 299 5.02 13.64 -9.79
N GLU A 300 5.60 12.65 -9.14
CA GLU A 300 6.58 12.84 -8.08
C GLU A 300 7.93 12.26 -8.51
N ASN A 301 8.95 13.11 -8.55
CA ASN A 301 10.33 12.81 -8.96
C ASN A 301 10.48 12.25 -10.40
N VAL A 302 9.50 12.47 -11.28
CA VAL A 302 9.62 12.11 -12.70
C VAL A 302 10.48 13.15 -13.42
N VAL A 303 11.49 12.70 -14.15
CA VAL A 303 12.35 13.59 -14.94
C VAL A 303 11.60 14.08 -16.18
N LEU A 304 11.81 15.34 -16.52
CA LEU A 304 11.25 15.96 -17.71
C LEU A 304 12.32 16.19 -18.77
N GLY A 305 11.98 15.89 -20.02
CA GLY A 305 12.76 16.29 -21.19
C GLY A 305 12.77 17.82 -21.40
N ALA A 306 13.58 18.28 -22.36
CA ALA A 306 13.67 19.70 -22.70
C ALA A 306 12.33 20.30 -23.19
N ASP A 307 11.46 19.47 -23.75
CA ASP A 307 10.10 19.78 -24.20
C ASP A 307 9.05 19.61 -23.08
N ARG A 308 9.47 19.29 -21.85
CA ARG A 308 8.63 18.98 -20.69
C ARG A 308 7.80 17.70 -20.82
N VAL A 309 8.14 16.82 -21.75
CA VAL A 309 7.56 15.47 -21.80
C VAL A 309 8.19 14.63 -20.68
N PRO A 310 7.40 13.90 -19.87
CA PRO A 310 7.92 12.99 -18.87
C PRO A 310 8.78 11.88 -19.48
N ASP A 311 9.99 11.68 -18.96
CA ASP A 311 10.81 10.51 -19.25
C ASP A 311 10.62 9.45 -18.15
N PHE A 312 9.75 8.49 -18.42
CA PHE A 312 9.48 7.40 -17.49
C PHE A 312 10.62 6.38 -17.37
N ASN A 313 11.61 6.40 -18.27
CA ASN A 313 12.75 5.49 -18.20
C ASN A 313 13.92 6.07 -17.41
N ASP A 314 13.90 7.37 -17.10
CA ASP A 314 14.94 8.02 -16.34
C ASP A 314 14.72 7.88 -14.82
N GLY A 315 15.54 7.03 -14.19
CA GLY A 315 15.59 6.82 -12.75
C GLY A 315 16.66 7.62 -12.01
N SER A 316 17.26 8.65 -12.65
CA SER A 316 18.40 9.41 -12.10
C SER A 316 18.09 10.11 -10.77
N LEU A 317 16.84 10.53 -10.55
CA LEU A 317 16.37 11.01 -9.25
C LEU A 317 16.05 9.86 -8.30
N THR A 318 15.30 8.85 -8.78
CA THR A 318 14.91 7.67 -8.01
C THR A 318 14.28 6.60 -8.91
N GLU A 319 14.42 5.33 -8.53
CA GLU A 319 13.61 4.23 -9.10
C GLU A 319 12.16 4.23 -8.57
N ASN A 320 11.82 5.07 -7.59
CA ASN A 320 10.48 5.18 -7.01
C ASN A 320 9.74 6.42 -7.53
N THR A 321 9.83 6.70 -8.84
CA THR A 321 8.99 7.73 -9.46
C THR A 321 7.52 7.33 -9.38
N ARG A 322 6.64 8.31 -9.16
CA ARG A 322 5.23 8.06 -8.85
C ARG A 322 4.28 9.03 -9.56
N CYS A 323 3.02 8.62 -9.62
CA CYS A 323 1.90 9.40 -10.13
C CYS A 323 0.69 9.25 -9.18
N ALA A 324 0.19 10.37 -8.67
CA ALA A 324 -1.01 10.46 -7.85
C ALA A 324 -2.16 11.09 -8.65
N TYR A 325 -3.25 10.36 -8.79
CA TYR A 325 -4.43 10.80 -9.53
C TYR A 325 -5.72 10.33 -8.84
N PRO A 326 -6.83 11.08 -9.01
CA PRO A 326 -8.14 10.65 -8.55
C PRO A 326 -8.60 9.32 -9.16
N LEU A 327 -9.34 8.51 -8.40
CA LEU A 327 -9.73 7.16 -8.82
C LEU A 327 -10.63 7.19 -10.07
N ASP A 328 -11.46 8.23 -10.20
CA ASP A 328 -12.34 8.48 -11.35
C ASP A 328 -11.60 8.81 -12.65
N TYR A 329 -10.26 8.87 -12.63
CA TYR A 329 -9.45 8.95 -13.86
C TYR A 329 -9.34 7.62 -14.57
N ILE A 330 -9.54 6.51 -13.85
CA ILE A 330 -9.58 5.16 -14.40
C ILE A 330 -11.03 4.88 -14.89
N PRO A 331 -11.24 4.61 -16.19
CA PRO A 331 -12.59 4.55 -16.77
C PRO A 331 -13.52 3.50 -16.14
N ASN A 332 -12.99 2.35 -15.73
CA ASN A 332 -13.70 1.24 -15.10
C ASN A 332 -13.62 1.26 -13.57
N ALA A 333 -13.29 2.39 -12.94
CA ALA A 333 -13.27 2.48 -11.49
C ALA A 333 -14.66 2.58 -10.84
N SER A 334 -14.77 2.08 -9.61
CA SER A 334 -15.97 2.13 -8.81
C SER A 334 -16.32 3.57 -8.42
N LYS A 335 -17.60 3.92 -8.56
CA LYS A 335 -18.14 5.21 -8.12
C LYS A 335 -18.30 5.31 -6.61
N THR A 336 -18.39 4.16 -5.92
CA THR A 336 -18.66 4.11 -4.48
C THR A 336 -17.43 3.71 -3.68
N GLY A 337 -16.42 3.11 -4.31
CA GLY A 337 -15.28 2.51 -3.61
C GLY A 337 -15.68 1.33 -2.72
N ARG A 338 -16.85 0.71 -2.93
CA ARG A 338 -17.37 -0.42 -2.15
C ARG A 338 -17.72 -1.58 -3.08
N ALA A 339 -17.57 -2.80 -2.59
CA ALA A 339 -17.94 -4.03 -3.28
C ALA A 339 -18.39 -5.11 -2.29
N SER A 340 -18.91 -6.22 -2.82
CA SER A 340 -19.37 -7.36 -2.03
C SER A 340 -18.24 -8.02 -1.20
N HIS A 341 -18.59 -9.05 -0.42
CA HIS A 341 -17.57 -9.88 0.22
C HIS A 341 -16.69 -10.58 -0.85
N PRO A 342 -15.37 -10.62 -0.67
CA PRO A 342 -14.47 -11.17 -1.66
C PRO A 342 -14.70 -12.68 -1.78
N SER A 343 -14.96 -13.14 -3.01
CA SER A 343 -15.01 -14.55 -3.35
C SER A 343 -13.62 -15.14 -3.53
N ASN A 344 -12.64 -14.30 -3.85
CA ASN A 344 -11.25 -14.69 -4.08
C ASN A 344 -10.27 -13.78 -3.33
N ILE A 345 -9.28 -14.39 -2.68
CA ILE A 345 -8.14 -13.72 -2.05
C ILE A 345 -6.88 -14.18 -2.77
N ILE A 346 -6.20 -13.25 -3.42
CA ILE A 346 -5.01 -13.51 -4.21
C ILE A 346 -3.78 -12.99 -3.44
N MET A 347 -2.81 -13.86 -3.18
CA MET A 347 -1.53 -13.52 -2.57
C MET A 347 -0.45 -13.54 -3.65
N LEU A 348 -0.03 -12.34 -4.08
CA LEU A 348 1.02 -12.16 -5.08
C LEU A 348 2.40 -12.25 -4.44
N THR A 349 3.26 -13.07 -5.03
CA THR A 349 4.67 -13.18 -4.65
C THR A 349 5.54 -13.06 -5.88
N ALA A 350 6.60 -12.25 -5.82
CA ALA A 350 7.64 -12.25 -6.83
C ALA A 350 8.78 -13.17 -6.37
N ASP A 351 8.60 -14.48 -6.49
CA ASP A 351 9.63 -15.45 -6.11
C ASP A 351 10.81 -15.42 -7.11
N ALA A 352 11.91 -14.76 -6.72
CA ALA A 352 13.14 -14.72 -7.51
C ALA A 352 14.02 -15.97 -7.33
N PHE A 353 13.64 -16.89 -6.45
CA PHE A 353 14.31 -18.18 -6.25
C PHE A 353 13.84 -19.20 -7.29
N GLY A 354 12.69 -18.99 -7.94
CA GLY A 354 12.19 -19.83 -9.03
C GLY A 354 11.62 -21.17 -8.57
N VAL A 355 11.11 -21.23 -7.34
CA VAL A 355 10.67 -22.45 -6.65
C VAL A 355 9.15 -22.58 -6.68
N MET A 356 8.43 -21.48 -6.43
CA MET A 356 6.99 -21.47 -6.22
C MET A 356 6.19 -21.76 -7.50
N PRO A 357 5.08 -22.52 -7.41
CA PRO A 357 4.19 -22.75 -8.55
C PRO A 357 3.61 -21.43 -9.06
N PRO A 358 3.27 -21.34 -10.36
CA PRO A 358 2.72 -20.13 -10.94
C PRO A 358 1.37 -19.75 -10.32
N ILE A 359 0.58 -20.73 -9.90
CA ILE A 359 -0.61 -20.56 -9.07
C ILE A 359 -0.79 -21.78 -8.16
N ALA A 360 -1.34 -21.57 -6.97
CA ALA A 360 -1.78 -22.64 -6.10
C ALA A 360 -2.99 -22.23 -5.25
N ARG A 361 -3.88 -23.18 -4.96
CA ARG A 361 -4.96 -23.02 -3.99
C ARG A 361 -4.43 -23.27 -2.59
N LEU A 362 -4.74 -22.36 -1.68
CA LEU A 362 -4.35 -22.41 -0.28
C LEU A 362 -5.55 -22.81 0.59
N THR A 363 -5.31 -23.65 1.59
CA THR A 363 -6.24 -23.78 2.71
C THR A 363 -6.26 -22.47 3.53
N PRO A 364 -7.30 -22.21 4.35
CA PRO A 364 -7.32 -21.02 5.22
C PRO A 364 -6.10 -20.91 6.15
N ALA A 365 -5.58 -22.06 6.62
CA ALA A 365 -4.37 -22.10 7.45
C ALA A 365 -3.11 -21.73 6.67
N GLN A 366 -2.95 -22.25 5.45
CA GLN A 366 -1.86 -21.86 4.55
C GLN A 366 -1.97 -20.37 4.18
N ALA A 367 -3.18 -19.88 3.89
CA ALA A 367 -3.40 -18.47 3.62
C ALA A 367 -2.95 -17.59 4.80
N MET A 368 -3.32 -17.94 6.03
CA MET A 368 -2.87 -17.22 7.23
C MET A 368 -1.33 -17.28 7.40
N TYR A 369 -0.73 -18.46 7.23
CA TYR A 369 0.73 -18.64 7.32
C TYR A 369 1.46 -17.74 6.30
N HIS A 370 0.99 -17.73 5.05
CA HIS A 370 1.56 -16.91 3.98
C HIS A 370 1.30 -15.42 4.17
N PHE A 371 0.15 -15.05 4.71
CA PHE A 371 -0.16 -13.67 5.06
C PHE A 371 0.76 -13.12 6.16
N LEU A 372 0.95 -13.87 7.25
CA LEU A 372 1.87 -13.50 8.34
C LEU A 372 3.33 -13.48 7.88
N SER A 373 3.70 -14.39 6.96
CA SER A 373 5.02 -14.40 6.35
C SER A 373 5.24 -13.18 5.44
N GLY A 374 4.26 -12.87 4.58
CA GLY A 374 4.30 -11.77 3.63
C GLY A 374 5.51 -11.81 2.70
N TYR A 375 5.78 -12.99 2.14
CA TYR A 375 6.97 -13.26 1.34
C TYR A 375 6.90 -12.65 -0.06
N THR A 376 8.03 -12.06 -0.47
CA THR A 376 8.41 -11.76 -1.86
C THR A 376 9.94 -11.83 -1.96
N ALA A 377 10.52 -11.66 -3.14
CA ALA A 377 11.95 -11.42 -3.28
C ALA A 377 12.27 -10.02 -3.83
N LYS A 378 13.41 -9.48 -3.39
CA LYS A 378 14.09 -8.35 -4.04
C LYS A 378 15.05 -8.92 -5.08
N VAL A 379 15.20 -8.19 -6.19
CA VAL A 379 16.09 -8.59 -7.29
C VAL A 379 17.24 -7.63 -7.46
N ALA A 380 18.39 -8.17 -7.86
CA ALA A 380 19.61 -7.40 -8.06
C ALA A 380 19.41 -6.26 -9.08
N GLY A 381 19.93 -5.08 -8.76
CA GLY A 381 19.84 -3.88 -9.62
C GLY A 381 18.55 -3.06 -9.48
N THR A 382 17.56 -3.50 -8.71
CA THR A 382 16.34 -2.70 -8.42
C THR A 382 16.40 -1.92 -7.11
N GLU A 383 17.33 -2.27 -6.23
CA GLU A 383 17.62 -1.55 -4.98
C GLU A 383 19.14 -1.41 -4.80
N LYS A 384 19.58 -0.26 -4.24
CA LYS A 384 20.99 0.04 -4.02
C LYS A 384 21.60 -0.97 -3.05
N GLY A 385 22.59 -1.74 -3.52
CA GLY A 385 23.35 -2.71 -2.71
C GLY A 385 22.91 -4.17 -2.83
N VAL A 386 21.85 -4.47 -3.59
CA VAL A 386 21.40 -5.86 -3.84
C VAL A 386 22.14 -6.43 -5.05
N THR A 387 23.00 -7.42 -4.84
CA THR A 387 23.78 -8.10 -5.90
C THR A 387 23.25 -9.49 -6.25
N GLU A 388 22.50 -10.12 -5.34
CA GLU A 388 21.85 -11.43 -5.53
C GLU A 388 20.37 -11.35 -5.09
N PRO A 389 19.51 -12.31 -5.48
CA PRO A 389 18.12 -12.34 -5.03
C PRO A 389 18.02 -12.51 -3.52
N GLU A 390 17.31 -11.60 -2.87
CA GLU A 390 17.12 -11.60 -1.41
C GLU A 390 15.65 -11.83 -1.06
N ALA A 391 15.39 -12.84 -0.23
CA ALA A 391 14.06 -13.06 0.34
C ALA A 391 13.69 -11.86 1.23
N THR A 392 12.48 -11.35 1.05
CA THR A 392 11.90 -10.29 1.87
C THR A 392 10.60 -10.78 2.46
N PHE A 393 10.54 -10.83 3.78
CA PHE A 393 9.34 -11.16 4.54
C PHE A 393 8.79 -9.87 5.15
N SER A 394 7.70 -9.37 4.56
CA SER A 394 7.00 -8.19 5.08
C SER A 394 5.65 -8.62 5.62
N THR A 395 5.62 -8.93 6.90
CA THR A 395 4.43 -9.40 7.63
C THR A 395 3.15 -8.68 7.23
N CYS A 396 2.08 -9.44 7.01
CA CYS A 396 0.78 -8.96 6.53
C CYS A 396 0.83 -8.25 5.17
N PHE A 397 1.91 -8.46 4.40
CA PHE A 397 2.26 -7.69 3.21
C PHE A 397 2.35 -6.18 3.45
N GLY A 398 2.52 -5.73 4.69
CA GLY A 398 2.35 -4.33 5.07
C GLY A 398 3.03 -3.90 6.36
N ALA A 399 4.05 -4.64 6.82
CA ALA A 399 4.63 -4.50 8.17
C ALA A 399 4.90 -3.04 8.64
N PRO A 400 5.44 -2.11 7.82
CA PRO A 400 5.66 -0.73 8.26
C PRO A 400 4.38 0.07 8.63
N PHE A 401 3.21 -0.46 8.29
CA PHE A 401 1.90 0.15 8.48
C PHE A 401 1.04 -0.58 9.53
N MET A 402 1.60 -1.61 10.19
CA MET A 402 0.89 -2.43 11.18
C MET A 402 1.22 -1.94 12.59
N PRO A 403 0.33 -1.14 13.22
CA PRO A 403 0.49 -0.71 14.60
C PRO A 403 0.20 -1.84 15.60
N ARG A 404 -0.72 -2.76 15.32
CA ARG A 404 -1.08 -3.87 16.22
C ARG A 404 -0.27 -5.13 15.95
N HIS A 405 -0.41 -6.14 16.80
CA HIS A 405 0.29 -7.40 16.61
C HIS A 405 -0.24 -8.13 15.36
N PRO A 406 0.64 -8.72 14.51
CA PRO A 406 0.25 -9.42 13.28
C PRO A 406 -0.82 -10.50 13.46
N SER A 407 -0.84 -11.19 14.61
CA SER A 407 -1.84 -12.23 14.90
C SER A 407 -3.26 -11.69 14.97
N GLU A 408 -3.49 -10.44 15.37
CA GLU A 408 -4.84 -9.83 15.36
C GLU A 408 -5.38 -9.75 13.92
N TYR A 409 -4.55 -9.27 12.99
CA TYR A 409 -4.91 -9.20 11.56
C TYR A 409 -5.07 -10.59 10.94
N GLY A 410 -4.17 -11.52 11.26
CA GLY A 410 -4.23 -12.91 10.77
C GLY A 410 -5.50 -13.64 11.22
N ASN A 411 -5.88 -13.48 12.49
CA ASN A 411 -7.10 -14.07 13.03
C ASN A 411 -8.36 -13.49 12.38
N LEU A 412 -8.42 -12.16 12.20
CA LEU A 412 -9.53 -11.52 11.47
C LEU A 412 -9.65 -12.04 10.04
N LEU A 413 -8.55 -12.11 9.31
CA LEU A 413 -8.52 -12.62 7.95
C LEU A 413 -9.04 -14.07 7.89
N ARG A 414 -8.56 -14.94 8.78
CA ARG A 414 -8.99 -16.34 8.88
C ARG A 414 -10.49 -16.46 9.14
N GLU A 415 -11.01 -15.69 10.10
CA GLU A 415 -12.43 -15.70 10.44
C GLU A 415 -13.32 -15.23 9.29
N LEU A 416 -12.90 -14.18 8.58
CA LEU A 416 -13.63 -13.65 7.43
C LEU A 416 -13.58 -14.61 6.24
N ILE A 417 -12.44 -15.25 5.96
CA ILE A 417 -12.33 -16.33 4.96
C ILE A 417 -13.32 -17.45 5.28
N ALA A 418 -13.33 -17.95 6.51
CA ALA A 418 -14.20 -19.04 6.92
C ALA A 418 -15.69 -18.65 6.86
N ARG A 419 -16.03 -17.43 7.31
CA ARG A 419 -17.41 -16.92 7.33
C ARG A 419 -18.00 -16.76 5.93
N HIS A 420 -17.20 -16.29 4.98
CA HIS A 420 -17.67 -15.94 3.64
C HIS A 420 -17.30 -16.97 2.57
N GLY A 421 -16.55 -18.02 2.92
CA GLY A 421 -16.18 -19.09 1.99
C GLY A 421 -15.27 -18.61 0.86
N ALA A 422 -14.39 -17.63 1.14
CA ALA A 422 -13.49 -17.06 0.14
C ALA A 422 -12.39 -18.07 -0.27
N ASP A 423 -12.17 -18.24 -1.57
CA ASP A 423 -11.08 -19.06 -2.09
C ASP A 423 -9.75 -18.30 -2.00
N CYS A 424 -8.72 -18.94 -1.42
CA CYS A 424 -7.39 -18.34 -1.29
C CYS A 424 -6.42 -18.90 -2.32
N TRP A 425 -5.70 -18.03 -3.01
CA TRP A 425 -4.77 -18.38 -4.07
C TRP A 425 -3.41 -17.72 -3.83
N LEU A 426 -2.33 -18.48 -4.02
CA LEU A 426 -0.98 -17.95 -4.18
C LEU A 426 -0.70 -17.82 -5.67
N VAL A 427 -0.19 -16.67 -6.13
CA VAL A 427 0.19 -16.46 -7.53
C VAL A 427 1.64 -15.96 -7.58
N ASN A 428 2.50 -16.73 -8.24
CA ASN A 428 3.90 -16.36 -8.44
C ASN A 428 4.05 -15.49 -9.70
N THR A 429 4.34 -14.21 -9.49
CA THR A 429 4.66 -13.22 -10.53
C THR A 429 6.16 -13.00 -10.69
N GLY A 430 6.97 -13.82 -10.01
CA GLY A 430 8.42 -13.79 -9.96
C GLY A 430 9.05 -14.53 -11.13
N TRP A 431 9.87 -15.54 -10.83
CA TRP A 431 10.69 -16.30 -11.80
C TRP A 431 10.29 -17.78 -11.85
N THR A 432 10.64 -18.42 -12.96
CA THR A 432 10.55 -19.87 -13.17
C THR A 432 11.71 -20.33 -14.07
N GLY A 433 11.98 -21.63 -14.08
CA GLY A 433 13.04 -22.25 -14.89
C GLY A 433 14.46 -21.99 -14.39
N GLY A 434 14.59 -21.52 -13.15
CA GLY A 434 15.83 -21.12 -12.51
C GLY A 434 15.60 -19.93 -11.56
N ALA A 435 16.54 -19.70 -10.65
CA ALA A 435 16.59 -18.45 -9.90
C ALA A 435 16.89 -17.26 -10.83
N TYR A 436 16.63 -16.03 -10.38
CA TYR A 436 17.01 -14.82 -11.11
C TYR A 436 18.49 -14.85 -11.54
N GLY A 437 18.75 -14.45 -12.78
CA GLY A 437 20.05 -14.57 -13.44
C GLY A 437 20.19 -15.82 -14.33
N THR A 438 19.46 -16.91 -14.03
CA THR A 438 19.41 -18.12 -14.87
C THR A 438 18.01 -18.37 -15.43
N GLY A 439 16.99 -18.25 -14.59
CA GLY A 439 15.59 -18.38 -14.98
C GLY A 439 15.05 -17.12 -15.65
N ARG A 440 13.75 -17.13 -15.92
CA ARG A 440 13.03 -16.01 -16.54
C ARG A 440 11.82 -15.59 -15.70
N ARG A 441 11.44 -14.32 -15.81
CA ARG A 441 10.21 -13.79 -15.19
C ARG A 441 9.00 -14.60 -15.69
N MET A 442 8.02 -14.83 -14.82
CA MET A 442 6.75 -15.46 -15.17
C MET A 442 6.10 -14.69 -16.32
N PRO A 443 5.76 -15.34 -17.45
CA PRO A 443 5.14 -14.64 -18.56
C PRO A 443 3.79 -14.04 -18.14
N ILE A 444 3.61 -12.73 -18.33
CA ILE A 444 2.38 -12.02 -17.90
C ILE A 444 1.11 -12.60 -18.52
N LYS A 445 1.18 -13.12 -19.75
CA LYS A 445 0.06 -13.82 -20.41
C LYS A 445 -0.37 -15.08 -19.65
N VAL A 446 0.61 -15.83 -19.10
CA VAL A 446 0.33 -17.02 -18.28
C VAL A 446 -0.28 -16.61 -16.95
N THR A 447 0.31 -15.61 -16.27
CA THR A 447 -0.24 -15.10 -15.00
C THR A 447 -1.68 -14.64 -15.14
N ARG A 448 -2.00 -13.87 -16.21
CA ARG A 448 -3.36 -13.43 -16.49
C ARG A 448 -4.31 -14.59 -16.78
N ALA A 449 -3.89 -15.59 -17.56
CA ALA A 449 -4.73 -16.76 -17.84
C ALA A 449 -5.04 -17.58 -16.57
N LEU A 450 -4.04 -17.81 -15.71
CA LEU A 450 -4.21 -18.51 -14.44
C LEU A 450 -5.11 -17.73 -13.47
N LEU A 451 -4.91 -16.41 -13.39
CA LEU A 451 -5.73 -15.55 -12.56
C LEU A 451 -7.18 -15.50 -13.07
N ALA A 452 -7.40 -15.36 -14.37
CA ALA A 452 -8.73 -15.41 -14.96
C ALA A 452 -9.44 -16.72 -14.61
N ALA A 453 -8.74 -17.85 -14.71
CA ALA A 453 -9.27 -19.17 -14.36
C ALA A 453 -9.62 -19.32 -12.85
N ALA A 454 -8.90 -18.61 -11.97
CA ALA A 454 -9.25 -18.54 -10.55
C ALA A 454 -10.51 -17.69 -10.33
N LEU A 455 -10.55 -16.51 -10.96
CA LEU A 455 -11.63 -15.53 -10.78
C LEU A 455 -12.95 -15.96 -11.42
N ASP A 456 -12.92 -16.59 -12.59
CA ASP A 456 -14.11 -17.13 -13.28
C ASP A 456 -14.64 -18.44 -12.66
N GLY A 457 -13.89 -19.00 -11.70
CA GLY A 457 -14.25 -20.20 -10.95
C GLY A 457 -13.92 -21.52 -11.66
N SER A 458 -13.34 -21.51 -12.86
CA SER A 458 -12.96 -22.74 -13.59
C SER A 458 -11.94 -23.59 -12.83
N LEU A 459 -11.08 -22.98 -12.00
CA LEU A 459 -10.16 -23.72 -11.13
C LEU A 459 -10.84 -24.39 -9.93
N LYS A 460 -12.08 -24.03 -9.57
CA LYS A 460 -12.75 -24.64 -8.40
C LYS A 460 -12.98 -26.13 -8.57
N THR A 461 -13.22 -26.57 -9.81
CA THR A 461 -13.49 -27.97 -10.18
C THR A 461 -12.30 -28.65 -10.87
N ALA A 462 -11.13 -28.03 -10.86
CA ALA A 462 -9.93 -28.61 -11.47
C ALA A 462 -9.33 -29.73 -10.62
N ASP A 463 -8.54 -30.60 -11.25
CA ASP A 463 -7.70 -31.57 -10.56
C ASP A 463 -6.43 -30.89 -10.02
N PHE A 464 -6.07 -31.22 -8.78
CA PHE A 464 -4.91 -30.65 -8.09
C PHE A 464 -3.93 -31.73 -7.67
N ARG A 465 -2.64 -31.43 -7.79
CA ARG A 465 -1.55 -32.17 -7.13
C ARG A 465 -1.12 -31.43 -5.87
N THR A 466 -0.59 -32.15 -4.89
CA THR A 466 0.07 -31.54 -3.74
C THR A 466 1.50 -31.17 -4.10
N ASP A 467 1.89 -29.94 -3.83
CA ASP A 467 3.27 -29.49 -3.92
C ASP A 467 4.12 -30.11 -2.80
N ALA A 468 5.28 -30.68 -3.16
CA ALA A 468 6.11 -31.45 -2.23
C ALA A 468 6.87 -30.58 -1.20
N ASN A 469 7.00 -29.27 -1.44
CA ASN A 469 7.80 -28.38 -0.61
C ASN A 469 6.92 -27.60 0.39
N PHE A 470 5.75 -27.17 -0.06
CA PHE A 470 4.84 -26.30 0.69
C PHE A 470 3.48 -26.94 0.97
N GLY A 471 3.18 -28.10 0.39
CA GLY A 471 1.89 -28.77 0.56
C GLY A 471 0.72 -28.05 -0.11
N PHE A 472 0.97 -27.12 -1.04
CA PHE A 472 -0.10 -26.40 -1.73
C PHE A 472 -0.85 -27.30 -2.72
N ALA A 473 -2.10 -26.97 -3.01
CA ALA A 473 -2.83 -27.60 -4.10
C ALA A 473 -2.53 -26.85 -5.42
N VAL A 474 -1.77 -27.47 -6.32
CA VAL A 474 -1.38 -26.90 -7.62
C VAL A 474 -2.19 -27.56 -8.74
N PRO A 475 -2.84 -26.80 -9.64
CA PRO A 475 -3.64 -27.39 -10.71
C PRO A 475 -2.78 -28.23 -11.66
N VAL A 476 -3.29 -29.38 -12.10
CA VAL A 476 -2.59 -30.31 -13.00
C VAL A 476 -2.60 -29.82 -14.45
N ALA A 477 -3.63 -29.08 -14.84
CA ALA A 477 -3.77 -28.45 -16.14
C ALA A 477 -4.68 -27.22 -16.05
N VAL A 478 -4.40 -26.21 -16.87
CA VAL A 478 -5.26 -25.05 -17.07
C VAL A 478 -5.34 -24.77 -18.57
N ALA A 479 -6.53 -24.51 -19.10
CA ALA A 479 -6.72 -24.27 -20.53
C ALA A 479 -5.85 -23.10 -21.01
N GLY A 480 -5.16 -23.29 -22.13
CA GLY A 480 -4.28 -22.25 -22.71
C GLY A 480 -2.95 -22.03 -21.97
N VAL A 481 -2.64 -22.82 -20.93
CA VAL A 481 -1.37 -22.76 -20.20
C VAL A 481 -0.58 -24.05 -20.42
N ASP A 482 0.72 -23.91 -20.73
CA ASP A 482 1.62 -25.05 -20.85
C ASP A 482 1.71 -25.80 -19.51
N ARG A 483 1.37 -27.09 -19.51
CA ARG A 483 1.39 -27.94 -18.31
C ARG A 483 2.75 -27.98 -17.63
N ALA A 484 3.85 -27.86 -18.39
CA ALA A 484 5.18 -27.87 -17.83
C ALA A 484 5.43 -26.70 -16.86
N ILE A 485 4.79 -25.54 -17.07
CA ILE A 485 4.99 -24.37 -16.21
C ILE A 485 4.29 -24.51 -14.85
N LEU A 486 3.26 -25.37 -14.76
CA LEU A 486 2.54 -25.67 -13.51
C LEU A 486 3.37 -26.53 -12.56
N ASP A 487 4.45 -27.15 -13.04
CA ASP A 487 5.45 -27.82 -12.23
C ASP A 487 6.81 -27.10 -12.33
N PRO A 488 7.11 -26.18 -11.39
CA PRO A 488 8.36 -25.44 -11.40
C PRO A 488 9.59 -26.33 -11.55
N ARG A 489 9.62 -27.50 -10.91
CA ARG A 489 10.75 -28.44 -11.00
C ARG A 489 11.01 -28.90 -12.44
N SER A 490 9.95 -29.15 -13.20
CA SER A 490 10.04 -29.53 -14.61
C SER A 490 10.58 -28.42 -15.51
N THR A 491 10.45 -27.16 -15.10
CA THR A 491 11.01 -26.02 -15.85
C THR A 491 12.51 -25.83 -15.66
N TRP A 492 13.11 -26.43 -14.62
CA TRP A 492 14.54 -26.34 -14.37
C TRP A 492 15.31 -27.37 -15.22
N ALA A 493 16.39 -26.90 -15.85
CA ALA A 493 17.33 -27.78 -16.55
C ALA A 493 17.98 -28.77 -15.57
N ASP A 494 18.54 -28.26 -14.47
CA ASP A 494 19.09 -29.03 -13.35
C ASP A 494 18.04 -29.19 -12.23
N LYS A 495 17.42 -30.37 -12.17
CA LYS A 495 16.40 -30.71 -11.16
C LYS A 495 16.98 -30.80 -9.74
N PRO A 496 18.14 -31.43 -9.51
CA PRO A 496 18.84 -31.30 -8.22
C PRO A 496 19.11 -29.86 -7.77
N ALA A 497 19.39 -28.92 -8.69
CA ALA A 497 19.52 -27.51 -8.32
C ALA A 497 18.20 -26.89 -7.84
N TYR A 498 17.08 -27.24 -8.48
CA TYR A 498 15.75 -26.89 -7.97
C TYR A 498 15.54 -27.41 -6.55
N ASP A 499 15.83 -28.70 -6.31
CA ASP A 499 15.60 -29.35 -5.01
C ASP A 499 16.40 -28.65 -3.88
N ARG A 500 17.67 -28.28 -4.13
CA ARG A 500 18.48 -27.49 -3.18
C ARG A 500 17.91 -26.09 -2.93
N GLN A 501 17.45 -25.42 -3.98
CA GLN A 501 16.89 -24.08 -3.88
C GLN A 501 15.54 -24.08 -3.14
N ALA A 502 14.71 -25.11 -3.37
CA ALA A 502 13.45 -25.31 -2.67
C ALA A 502 13.67 -25.55 -1.17
N ALA A 503 14.62 -26.42 -0.81
CA ALA A 503 15.02 -26.64 0.59
C ALA A 503 15.49 -25.36 1.27
N ARG A 504 16.29 -24.54 0.57
CA ARG A 504 16.74 -23.22 1.07
C ARG A 504 15.55 -22.30 1.32
N LEU A 505 14.60 -22.21 0.39
CA LEU A 505 13.43 -21.33 0.54
C LEU A 505 12.51 -21.80 1.67
N VAL A 506 12.26 -23.11 1.80
CA VAL A 506 11.50 -23.70 2.92
C VAL A 506 12.15 -23.36 4.26
N GLY A 507 13.47 -23.49 4.38
CA GLY A 507 14.21 -23.11 5.59
C GLY A 507 14.07 -21.62 5.93
N MET A 508 14.08 -20.73 4.94
CA MET A 508 13.84 -19.30 5.15
C MET A 508 12.41 -19.01 5.67
N PHE A 509 11.41 -19.73 5.17
CA PHE A 509 10.04 -19.61 5.68
C PHE A 509 9.92 -20.07 7.13
N ALA A 510 10.53 -21.20 7.48
CA ALA A 510 10.54 -21.71 8.85
C ALA A 510 11.20 -20.71 9.81
N ALA A 511 12.43 -20.27 9.49
CA ALA A 511 13.16 -19.31 10.32
C ALA A 511 12.44 -17.97 10.49
N ASN A 512 11.77 -17.47 9.44
CA ASN A 512 10.97 -16.24 9.57
C ASN A 512 9.74 -16.44 10.47
N PHE A 513 9.19 -17.65 10.55
CA PHE A 513 7.93 -17.91 11.24
C PHE A 513 8.09 -18.16 12.75
N GLU A 514 9.31 -18.43 13.23
CA GLU A 514 9.64 -18.63 14.66
C GLU A 514 9.07 -17.51 15.56
N LYS A 515 9.08 -16.26 15.09
CA LYS A 515 8.52 -15.10 15.84
C LYS A 515 7.00 -15.09 16.01
N PHE A 516 6.28 -16.00 15.35
CA PHE A 516 4.81 -16.09 15.39
C PHE A 516 4.31 -17.34 16.11
N GLU A 517 5.18 -18.30 16.44
CA GLU A 517 4.77 -19.63 16.93
C GLU A 517 3.94 -19.56 18.21
N GLU A 518 4.29 -18.65 19.13
CA GLU A 518 3.57 -18.44 20.39
C GLU A 518 2.21 -17.75 20.20
N HIS A 519 1.92 -17.23 19.00
CA HIS A 519 0.78 -16.38 18.71
C HIS A 519 -0.21 -16.97 17.70
N VAL A 520 0.03 -18.20 17.22
CA VAL A 520 -0.83 -18.89 16.25
C VAL A 520 -1.23 -20.27 16.75
N ASP A 521 -2.33 -20.80 16.24
CA ASP A 521 -2.81 -22.13 16.64
C ASP A 521 -2.06 -23.28 15.95
N ALA A 522 -2.29 -24.50 16.43
CA ALA A 522 -1.67 -25.72 15.90
C ALA A 522 -2.02 -25.98 14.43
N THR A 523 -3.16 -25.48 13.92
CA THR A 523 -3.56 -25.64 12.52
C THR A 523 -2.70 -24.77 11.61
N VAL A 524 -2.42 -23.53 12.02
CA VAL A 524 -1.49 -22.64 11.29
C VAL A 524 -0.05 -23.16 11.37
N MET A 525 0.38 -23.66 12.53
CA MET A 525 1.69 -24.34 12.67
C MET A 525 1.79 -25.58 11.78
N GLY A 526 0.69 -26.33 11.64
CA GLY A 526 0.60 -27.48 10.75
C GLY A 526 0.70 -27.13 9.25
N ALA A 527 0.41 -25.88 8.89
CA ALA A 527 0.52 -25.36 7.52
C ALA A 527 1.93 -24.88 7.15
N ALA A 528 2.89 -24.94 8.09
CA ALA A 528 4.29 -24.61 7.81
C ALA A 528 4.85 -25.49 6.67
N PRO A 529 5.65 -24.93 5.75
CA PRO A 529 6.26 -25.71 4.68
C PRO A 529 7.15 -26.81 5.25
N ARG A 530 7.04 -28.02 4.69
CA ARG A 530 7.85 -29.18 5.07
C ARG A 530 8.31 -29.85 3.80
N LEU A 531 9.61 -30.17 3.73
CA LEU A 531 10.10 -31.08 2.71
C LEU A 531 9.43 -32.43 2.95
N GLN A 532 8.48 -32.79 2.11
CA GLN A 532 7.98 -34.16 2.10
C GLN A 532 9.11 -35.04 1.56
N GLU A 533 9.57 -36.00 2.36
CA GLU A 533 10.39 -37.09 1.83
C GLU A 533 9.58 -37.73 0.70
N ALA A 534 10.12 -37.72 -0.51
CA ALA A 534 9.45 -38.34 -1.65
C ALA A 534 9.15 -39.78 -1.28
N ALA A 535 7.86 -40.15 -1.25
CA ALA A 535 7.48 -41.54 -1.15
C ALA A 535 8.06 -42.26 -2.39
N GLU A 536 8.98 -43.20 -2.15
CA GLU A 536 9.59 -44.06 -3.17
C GLU A 536 8.55 -44.84 -3.99
#